data_AF-K7ZX38-F1
#
_entry.id   AF-K7ZX38-F1
#
_cell.length_a   1.000
_cell.length_b   1.000
_cell.length_c   1.000
_cell.angle_alpha   90.00
_cell.angle_beta   90.00
_cell.angle_gamma   90.00
#
_symmetry.space_group_name_H-M   'P 1'
#
loop_
_entity.id
_entity.type
_entity.pdbx_description
1 polymer ?
#
loop_
_entity_poly.entity_id
_entity_poly.type
_entity_poly.pdbx_seq_one_letter_code
_entity_poly.pdbx_strand_id
1 'polypeptide(L)'
;MAALNGSAAFSFTMNMTGTTQQNSGANVILTSNQNGYKPGDLVGYSVNEDGSLVGNYSNEKSQLLGQIVLANFANPEGLASQGDNVWSASTASGVALLGSAGTGNFGKLTSGALEASNVDLSKELVNMIVAQRNYQSNAQTIKTQDQILNTLVNLR
;
A
#
# COMPACT_ATOMS: atom_id res chain seq x y z
N MET A 1 -13.01 -45.21 -2.65
CA MET A 1 -12.04 -46.26 -2.24
C MET A 1 -12.13 -46.45 -0.73
N ALA A 2 -11.70 -47.62 -0.22
CA ALA A 2 -11.80 -47.94 1.21
C ALA A 2 -11.04 -46.94 2.09
N ALA A 3 -11.52 -46.74 3.31
CA ALA A 3 -10.88 -45.92 4.34
C ALA A 3 -9.44 -46.39 4.59
N LEU A 4 -8.48 -45.47 4.55
CA LEU A 4 -7.09 -45.73 4.94
C LEU A 4 -6.88 -45.20 6.36
N ASN A 5 -6.34 -46.02 7.27
CA ASN A 5 -6.02 -45.63 8.66
C ASN A 5 -7.17 -44.95 9.42
N GLY A 6 -8.42 -45.38 9.20
CA GLY A 6 -9.60 -44.83 9.90
C GLY A 6 -10.11 -43.48 9.36
N SER A 7 -9.55 -42.98 8.25
CA SER A 7 -10.09 -41.80 7.56
C SER A 7 -11.42 -42.08 6.86
N ALA A 8 -12.19 -41.04 6.56
CA ALA A 8 -13.39 -41.18 5.73
C ALA A 8 -13.01 -41.70 4.33
N ALA A 9 -13.86 -42.56 3.76
CA ALA A 9 -13.67 -43.09 2.42
C ALA A 9 -13.66 -41.95 1.37
N PHE A 10 -12.63 -41.92 0.53
CA PHE A 10 -12.53 -40.93 -0.56
C PHE A 10 -13.41 -41.34 -1.76
N SER A 11 -14.30 -40.43 -2.17
CA SER A 11 -15.13 -40.55 -3.37
C SER A 11 -14.68 -39.54 -4.43
N PHE A 12 -14.55 -39.97 -5.69
CA PHE A 12 -14.24 -39.10 -6.81
C PHE A 12 -15.02 -39.53 -8.06
N THR A 13 -15.19 -38.60 -8.99
CA THR A 13 -15.79 -38.87 -10.30
C THR A 13 -14.66 -38.95 -11.34
N MET A 14 -14.58 -40.06 -12.06
CA MET A 14 -13.63 -40.21 -13.17
C MET A 14 -14.30 -39.73 -14.46
N ASN A 15 -13.70 -38.74 -15.11
CA ASN A 15 -14.13 -38.28 -16.42
C ASN A 15 -13.16 -38.83 -17.50
N MET A 16 -13.72 -39.56 -18.48
CA MET A 16 -12.97 -40.13 -19.61
C MET A 16 -13.34 -39.49 -20.96
N THR A 17 -14.00 -38.34 -20.93
CA THR A 17 -14.33 -37.54 -22.13
C THR A 17 -13.05 -37.18 -22.87
N GLY A 18 -13.06 -37.33 -24.20
CA GLY A 18 -11.89 -37.07 -25.06
C GLY A 18 -10.96 -38.28 -25.27
N THR A 19 -11.27 -39.44 -24.67
CA THR A 19 -10.62 -40.70 -25.02
C THR A 19 -11.03 -41.14 -26.43
N THR A 20 -10.06 -41.56 -27.25
CA THR A 20 -10.30 -42.09 -28.60
C THR A 20 -9.58 -43.42 -28.76
N GLN A 21 -10.17 -44.34 -29.51
CA GLN A 21 -9.52 -45.60 -29.86
C GLN A 21 -8.91 -45.47 -31.26
N GLN A 22 -7.59 -45.63 -31.35
CA GLN A 22 -6.86 -45.66 -32.61
C GLN A 22 -6.09 -46.98 -32.71
N ASN A 23 -6.03 -47.57 -33.90
CA ASN A 23 -5.26 -48.80 -34.15
C ASN A 23 -3.78 -48.47 -34.43
N SER A 24 -3.11 -47.84 -33.46
CA SER A 24 -1.71 -47.40 -33.56
C SER A 24 -0.72 -48.37 -32.88
N GLY A 25 -1.21 -49.50 -32.34
CA GLY A 25 -0.39 -50.51 -31.68
C GLY A 25 0.10 -50.16 -30.26
N ALA A 26 -0.20 -48.95 -29.76
CA ALA A 26 0.17 -48.52 -28.42
C ALA A 26 -0.93 -47.66 -27.77
N ASN A 27 -1.18 -47.90 -26.48
CA ASN A 27 -2.06 -47.06 -25.67
C ASN A 27 -1.23 -45.94 -25.00
N VAL A 28 -1.66 -44.70 -25.14
CA VAL A 28 -0.95 -43.53 -24.58
C VAL A 28 -1.88 -42.72 -23.71
N ILE A 29 -1.43 -42.40 -22.49
CA ILE A 29 -2.11 -41.46 -21.60
C ILE A 29 -1.57 -40.06 -21.91
N LEU A 30 -2.39 -39.24 -22.56
CA LEU A 30 -1.98 -37.89 -22.98
C LEU A 30 -2.12 -36.85 -21.86
N THR A 31 -3.20 -36.93 -21.07
CA THR A 31 -3.44 -36.00 -19.96
C THR A 31 -4.01 -36.74 -18.77
N SER A 32 -3.58 -36.36 -17.58
CA SER A 32 -4.11 -36.81 -16.30
C SER A 32 -4.09 -35.63 -15.35
N ASN A 33 -5.25 -35.28 -14.79
CA ASN A 33 -5.40 -34.14 -13.88
C ASN A 33 -6.26 -34.55 -12.69
N GLN A 34 -5.87 -34.09 -11.51
CA GLN A 34 -6.62 -34.28 -10.27
C GLN A 34 -6.44 -33.05 -9.38
N ASN A 35 -7.45 -32.73 -8.59
CA ASN A 35 -7.49 -31.55 -7.74
C ASN A 35 -7.12 -31.83 -6.27
N GLY A 36 -6.75 -33.06 -5.92
CA GLY A 36 -6.27 -33.42 -4.59
C GLY A 36 -4.83 -32.99 -4.35
N TYR A 37 -4.53 -32.52 -3.13
CA TYR A 37 -3.20 -32.12 -2.71
C TYR A 37 -2.97 -32.50 -1.26
N LYS A 38 -1.71 -32.79 -0.91
CA LYS A 38 -1.29 -33.04 0.47
C LYS A 38 -1.38 -31.75 1.30
N PRO A 39 -1.55 -31.82 2.63
CA PRO A 39 -1.29 -30.68 3.50
C PRO A 39 0.12 -30.14 3.28
N GLY A 40 0.28 -28.83 3.44
CA GLY A 40 1.56 -28.15 3.34
C GLY A 40 1.66 -27.05 4.38
N ASP A 41 2.89 -26.71 4.74
CA ASP A 41 3.21 -25.63 5.66
C ASP A 41 3.50 -24.34 4.88
N LEU A 42 3.32 -23.19 5.51
CA LEU A 42 3.59 -21.89 4.88
C LEU A 42 5.11 -21.72 4.66
N VAL A 43 5.51 -21.48 3.42
CA VAL A 43 6.92 -21.30 3.02
C VAL A 43 7.25 -19.82 2.82
N GLY A 44 6.29 -19.02 2.37
CA GLY A 44 6.48 -17.58 2.20
C GLY A 44 5.17 -16.86 1.95
N TYR A 45 5.24 -15.54 1.88
CA TYR A 45 4.09 -14.71 1.54
C TYR A 45 4.53 -13.59 0.59
N SER A 46 3.58 -13.09 -0.20
CA SER A 46 3.76 -11.95 -1.09
C SER A 46 2.54 -11.05 -1.03
N VAL A 47 2.76 -9.74 -1.14
CA VAL A 47 1.69 -8.75 -1.31
C VAL A 47 1.62 -8.40 -2.79
N ASN A 48 0.43 -8.55 -3.38
CA ASN A 48 0.17 -8.21 -4.77
C ASN A 48 -0.23 -6.73 -4.93
N GLU A 49 -0.29 -6.25 -6.17
CA GLU A 49 -0.61 -4.84 -6.48
C GLU A 49 -2.01 -4.39 -6.05
N ASP A 50 -2.94 -5.34 -5.92
CA ASP A 50 -4.32 -5.14 -5.44
C ASP A 50 -4.42 -5.16 -3.91
N GLY A 51 -3.28 -5.24 -3.21
CA GLY A 51 -3.19 -5.34 -1.77
C GLY A 51 -3.52 -6.71 -1.20
N SER A 52 -3.72 -7.73 -2.05
CA SER A 52 -3.94 -9.09 -1.59
C SER A 52 -2.65 -9.71 -1.04
N LEU A 53 -2.73 -10.25 0.17
CA LEU A 53 -1.67 -11.00 0.82
C LEU A 53 -1.84 -12.49 0.49
N VAL A 54 -0.93 -13.03 -0.31
CA VAL A 54 -0.95 -14.43 -0.75
C VAL A 54 0.16 -15.20 -0.05
N GLY A 55 -0.21 -16.29 0.63
CA GLY A 55 0.70 -17.24 1.24
C GLY A 55 1.01 -18.39 0.28
N ASN A 56 2.28 -18.72 0.12
CA ASN A 56 2.77 -19.84 -0.67
C ASN A 56 3.15 -21.01 0.25
N TYR A 57 2.64 -22.20 -0.04
CA TYR A 57 2.79 -23.38 0.81
C TYR A 57 3.68 -24.45 0.17
N SER A 58 4.24 -25.35 0.99
CA SER A 58 5.14 -26.43 0.57
C SER A 58 4.49 -27.53 -0.28
N ASN A 59 3.16 -27.46 -0.46
CA ASN A 59 2.39 -28.32 -1.33
C ASN A 59 2.10 -27.68 -2.70
N GLU A 60 2.86 -26.65 -3.07
CA GLU A 60 2.75 -25.92 -4.35
C GLU A 60 1.40 -25.23 -4.54
N LYS A 61 0.71 -24.93 -3.44
CA LYS A 61 -0.50 -24.12 -3.43
C LYS A 61 -0.23 -22.74 -2.89
N SER A 62 -0.94 -21.78 -3.47
CA SER A 62 -1.00 -20.41 -2.98
C SER A 62 -2.41 -20.14 -2.47
N GLN A 63 -2.53 -19.50 -1.33
CA GLN A 63 -3.81 -19.15 -0.71
C GLN A 63 -3.85 -17.68 -0.35
N LEU A 64 -5.00 -17.04 -0.59
CA LEU A 64 -5.27 -15.69 -0.11
C LEU A 64 -5.41 -15.71 1.42
N LEU A 65 -4.58 -14.93 2.11
CA LEU A 65 -4.58 -14.79 3.56
C LEU A 65 -5.38 -13.57 4.02
N GLY A 66 -5.41 -12.52 3.21
CA GLY A 66 -6.12 -11.28 3.51
C GLY A 66 -5.91 -10.23 2.45
N GLN A 67 -6.48 -9.04 2.65
CA GLN A 67 -6.33 -7.91 1.75
C GLN A 67 -6.21 -6.61 2.55
N ILE A 68 -5.27 -5.75 2.13
CA ILE A 68 -5.11 -4.40 2.69
C ILE A 68 -6.21 -3.50 2.12
N VAL A 69 -6.92 -2.81 3.01
CA VAL A 69 -7.93 -1.82 2.66
C VAL A 69 -7.31 -0.43 2.71
N LEU A 70 -7.58 0.38 1.70
CA LEU A 70 -7.16 1.78 1.62
C LEU A 70 -8.31 2.69 2.04
N ALA A 71 -7.95 3.84 2.61
CA ALA A 71 -8.88 4.91 2.94
C ALA A 71 -8.57 6.14 2.09
N ASN A 72 -9.60 6.74 1.49
CA ASN A 72 -9.51 8.01 0.79
C ASN A 72 -10.42 9.03 1.49
N PHE A 73 -10.03 10.30 1.45
CA PHE A 73 -10.77 11.41 2.05
C PHE A 73 -11.11 12.43 0.98
N ALA A 74 -12.25 13.10 1.12
CA ALA A 74 -12.67 14.14 0.17
C ALA A 74 -11.72 15.35 0.19
N ASN A 75 -11.15 15.66 1.35
CA ASN A 75 -10.18 16.74 1.52
C ASN A 75 -8.98 16.29 2.37
N PRO A 76 -7.85 15.89 1.74
CA PRO A 76 -6.64 15.47 2.44
C PRO A 76 -6.02 16.57 3.32
N GLU A 77 -6.07 17.84 2.90
CA GLU A 77 -5.52 18.98 3.67
C GLU A 77 -6.28 19.24 4.97
N GLY A 78 -7.49 18.68 5.10
CA GLY A 78 -8.28 18.74 6.34
C GLY A 78 -7.86 17.71 7.38
N LEU A 79 -6.94 16.79 7.07
CA LEU A 79 -6.52 15.75 8.02
C LEU A 79 -5.69 16.34 9.16
N ALA A 80 -5.97 15.90 10.38
CA ALA A 80 -5.22 16.34 11.55
C ALA A 80 -4.01 15.41 11.77
N SER A 81 -2.80 15.94 11.61
CA SER A 81 -1.55 15.23 11.95
C SER A 81 -1.53 14.88 13.44
N GLN A 82 -1.22 13.62 13.76
CA GLN A 82 -1.10 13.12 15.13
C GLN A 82 0.37 12.87 15.54
N GLY A 83 1.33 13.25 14.69
CA GLY A 83 2.75 12.89 14.86
C GLY A 83 3.09 11.59 14.15
N ASP A 84 4.37 11.18 14.16
CA ASP A 84 4.86 9.88 13.64
C ASP A 84 4.38 9.48 12.23
N ASN A 85 4.15 10.46 11.35
CA ASN A 85 3.58 10.26 10.00
C ASN A 85 2.17 9.62 9.99
N VAL A 86 1.41 9.77 11.07
CA VAL A 86 0.01 9.34 11.14
C VAL A 86 -0.94 10.53 11.16
N TRP A 87 -2.09 10.34 10.50
CA TRP A 87 -3.14 11.34 10.38
C TRP A 87 -4.47 10.78 10.90
N SER A 88 -5.29 11.68 11.43
CA SER A 88 -6.65 11.38 11.89
C SER A 88 -7.68 12.17 11.11
N ALA A 89 -8.86 11.57 10.92
CA ALA A 89 -9.99 12.22 10.27
C ALA A 89 -10.50 13.39 11.13
N SER A 90 -10.76 14.53 10.50
CA SER A 90 -11.36 15.71 11.13
C SER A 90 -12.67 16.07 10.43
N THR A 91 -13.43 17.00 11.02
CA THR A 91 -14.62 17.56 10.37
C THR A 91 -14.31 18.19 9.00
N ALA A 92 -13.11 18.74 8.82
CA ALA A 92 -12.69 19.39 7.58
C ALA A 92 -12.23 18.40 6.49
N SER A 93 -11.81 17.17 6.86
CA SER A 93 -11.41 16.13 5.89
C SER A 93 -12.59 15.33 5.34
N GLY A 94 -13.70 15.30 6.08
CA GLY A 94 -14.84 14.43 5.82
C GLY A 94 -14.63 13.00 6.31
N VAL A 95 -15.56 12.11 5.94
CA VAL A 95 -15.55 10.69 6.31
C VAL A 95 -14.55 9.88 5.47
N ALA A 96 -13.96 8.85 6.07
CA ALA A 96 -13.10 7.91 5.37
C ALA A 96 -13.92 7.06 4.38
N LEU A 97 -13.57 7.11 3.11
CA LEU A 97 -14.06 6.20 2.09
C LEU A 97 -13.10 5.02 1.97
N LEU A 98 -13.56 3.82 2.32
CA LEU A 98 -12.75 2.60 2.27
C LEU A 98 -12.88 1.91 0.90
N GLY A 99 -11.79 1.30 0.43
CA GLY A 99 -11.80 0.51 -0.80
C GLY A 99 -10.53 -0.32 -1.00
N SER A 100 -10.53 -1.12 -2.06
CA SER A 100 -9.40 -1.97 -2.43
C SER A 100 -8.43 -1.23 -3.36
N ALA A 101 -7.14 -1.54 -3.23
CA ALA A 101 -6.12 -0.98 -4.11
C ALA A 101 -6.38 -1.36 -5.58
N GLY A 102 -6.06 -0.45 -6.50
CA GLY A 102 -6.22 -0.64 -7.94
C GLY A 102 -7.67 -0.54 -8.47
N THR A 103 -8.64 -0.16 -7.64
CA THR A 103 -10.05 0.01 -8.05
C THR A 103 -10.54 1.44 -7.81
N GLY A 104 -11.40 1.96 -8.70
CA GLY A 104 -11.98 3.30 -8.55
C GLY A 104 -10.93 4.41 -8.52
N ASN A 105 -10.98 5.25 -7.48
CA ASN A 105 -10.04 6.37 -7.27
C ASN A 105 -8.80 5.98 -6.44
N PHE A 106 -8.61 4.69 -6.13
CA PHE A 106 -7.47 4.21 -5.37
C PHE A 106 -6.29 3.87 -6.29
N GLY A 107 -5.08 4.19 -5.82
CA GLY A 107 -3.84 3.78 -6.47
C GLY A 107 -3.57 2.29 -6.33
N LYS A 108 -2.51 1.82 -7.01
CA LYS A 108 -1.97 0.46 -6.85
C LYS A 108 -0.94 0.41 -5.74
N LEU A 109 -0.74 -0.77 -5.15
CA LEU A 109 0.34 -1.01 -4.21
C LEU A 109 1.56 -1.58 -4.94
N THR A 110 2.76 -1.20 -4.52
CA THR A 110 4.02 -1.79 -5.01
C THR A 110 4.73 -2.43 -3.84
N SER A 111 4.86 -3.75 -3.87
CA SER A 111 5.55 -4.50 -2.82
C SER A 111 7.05 -4.21 -2.82
N GLY A 112 7.64 -4.06 -1.63
CA GLY A 112 9.07 -3.82 -1.45
C GLY A 112 9.57 -2.41 -1.79
N ALA A 113 8.68 -1.46 -2.10
CA ALA A 113 9.01 -0.06 -2.32
C ALA A 113 8.60 0.81 -1.12
N LEU A 114 9.32 1.92 -0.93
CA LEU A 114 9.01 2.96 0.06
C LEU A 114 8.83 4.30 -0.65
N GLU A 115 7.83 5.08 -0.21
CA GLU A 115 7.61 6.43 -0.72
C GLU A 115 8.64 7.41 -0.15
N ALA A 116 9.23 8.22 -1.03
CA ALA A 116 10.19 9.25 -0.63
C ALA A 116 9.49 10.56 -0.25
N SER A 117 10.14 11.36 0.59
CA SER A 117 9.67 12.71 0.90
C SER A 117 9.53 13.55 -0.37
N ASN A 118 8.42 14.28 -0.49
CA ASN A 118 8.16 15.19 -1.60
C ASN A 118 8.88 16.56 -1.49
N VAL A 119 9.83 16.69 -0.56
CA VAL A 119 10.51 17.96 -0.25
C VAL A 119 11.74 18.14 -1.14
N ASP A 120 11.80 19.25 -1.87
CA ASP A 120 13.00 19.69 -2.59
C ASP A 120 13.83 20.65 -1.74
N LEU A 121 14.96 20.17 -1.25
CA LEU A 121 15.86 20.92 -0.37
C LEU A 121 16.37 22.21 -1.01
N SER A 122 16.60 22.24 -2.32
CA SER A 122 17.14 23.44 -2.99
C SER A 122 16.11 24.57 -2.97
N LYS A 123 14.85 24.23 -3.24
CA LYS A 123 13.74 25.18 -3.19
C LYS A 123 13.48 25.66 -1.76
N GLU A 124 13.48 24.75 -0.80
CA GLU A 124 13.26 25.12 0.61
C GLU A 124 14.38 25.99 1.16
N LEU A 125 15.63 25.77 0.73
CA LEU A 125 16.75 26.64 1.10
C LEU A 125 16.57 28.07 0.57
N VAL A 126 16.11 28.23 -0.67
CA VAL A 126 15.83 29.56 -1.24
C VAL A 126 14.69 30.24 -0.50
N ASN A 127 13.61 29.51 -0.19
CA ASN A 127 12.50 30.04 0.62
C ASN A 127 12.98 30.52 1.99
N MET A 128 13.88 29.78 2.64
CA MET A 128 14.47 30.16 3.92
C MET A 128 15.33 31.44 3.82
N ILE A 129 16.13 31.58 2.75
CA ILE A 129 16.90 32.81 2.49
C ILE A 129 15.97 34.00 2.26
N VAL A 130 14.87 33.82 1.53
CA VAL A 130 13.87 34.88 1.32
C VAL A 130 13.21 35.28 2.63
N ALA A 131 12.78 34.30 3.45
CA ALA A 131 12.21 34.57 4.77
C ALA A 131 13.20 35.31 5.68
N GLN A 132 14.48 34.93 5.67
CA GLN A 132 15.53 35.59 6.43
C GLN A 132 15.75 37.04 5.96
N ARG A 133 15.78 37.29 4.65
CA ARG A 133 15.90 38.65 4.10
C ARG A 133 14.69 39.52 4.45
N ASN A 134 13.48 38.95 4.41
CA ASN A 134 12.27 39.64 4.83
C ASN A 134 12.33 40.02 6.31
N TYR A 135 12.81 39.11 7.16
CA TYR A 135 13.03 39.39 8.59
C TYR A 135 14.06 40.50 8.80
N GLN A 136 15.20 40.48 8.11
CA GLN A 136 16.22 41.52 8.18
C GLN A 136 15.70 42.89 7.72
N SER A 137 14.92 42.92 6.64
CA SER A 137 14.27 44.14 6.15
C SER A 137 13.31 44.72 7.20
N ASN A 138 12.50 43.87 7.84
CA ASN A 138 11.59 44.29 8.90
C ASN A 138 12.35 44.82 10.14
N ALA A 139 13.44 44.15 10.52
CA ALA A 139 14.28 44.59 11.63
C ALA A 139 14.97 45.93 11.37
N GLN A 140 15.37 46.20 10.12
CA GLN A 140 15.98 47.48 9.75
C GLN A 140 14.97 48.64 9.86
N THR A 141 13.70 48.42 9.49
CA THR A 141 12.62 49.40 9.70
C THR A 141 12.44 49.74 11.17
N ILE A 142 12.51 48.75 12.07
CA ILE A 142 12.44 48.97 13.52
C ILE A 142 13.62 49.82 13.98
N LYS A 143 14.84 49.49 13.54
CA LYS A 143 16.05 50.25 13.90
C LYS A 143 15.97 51.71 13.45
N THR A 144 15.49 51.99 12.25
CA THR A 144 15.33 53.36 11.78
C THR A 144 14.26 54.10 12.57
N GLN A 145 13.19 53.43 12.95
CA GLN A 145 12.14 53.99 13.80
C GLN A 145 12.66 54.32 15.21
N ASP A 146 13.45 53.43 15.83
CA ASP A 146 14.07 53.66 17.13
C ASP A 146 15.05 54.85 17.11
N GLN A 147 15.80 55.01 16.02
CA GLN A 147 16.71 56.15 15.84
C GLN A 147 15.95 57.48 15.80
N ILE A 148 14.81 57.54 15.10
CA ILE A 148 13.95 58.73 15.03
C ILE A 148 13.33 59.03 16.40
N LEU A 149 12.92 58.01 17.15
CA LEU A 149 12.38 58.20 18.50
C LEU A 149 13.44 58.74 19.47
N ASN A 150 14.67 58.24 19.39
CA ASN A 150 15.76 58.69 20.24
C ASN A 150 16.15 60.16 19.94
N THR A 151 16.18 60.58 18.66
CA THR A 151 16.42 61.99 18.32
C THR A 151 15.30 62.90 18.82
N LEU A 152 14.04 62.46 18.76
CA LEU A 152 12.90 63.21 19.32
C LEU A 152 13.04 63.43 20.84
N VAL A 153 13.48 62.42 21.60
CA VAL A 153 13.64 62.51 23.06
C VAL A 153 14.79 63.44 23.47
N ASN A 154 15.86 63.51 22.68
CA ASN A 154 17.02 64.38 22.95
C ASN A 154 16.84 65.84 22.50
N LEU A 155 15.74 66.18 21.83
CA LEU A 155 15.43 67.55 21.38
C LEU A 155 14.75 68.41 22.47
N ARG A 156 15.02 68.13 23.75
CA ARG A 156 14.52 68.86 24.93
C ARG A 156 15.56 69.81 25.51
#